data_AF-A0A2L2LI50-F1
#
_entry.id   AF-A0A2L2LI50-F1
#
_cell.length_a   1.000
_cell.length_b   1.000
_cell.length_c   1.000
_cell.angle_alpha   90.00
_cell.angle_beta   90.00
_cell.angle_gamma   90.00
#
_symmetry.space_group_name_H-M   'P 1'
#
loop_
_entity.id
_entity.type
_entity.pdbx_description
1 polymer ?
#
loop_
_entity_poly.entity_id
_entity_poly.type
_entity_poly.pdbx_seq_one_letter_code
_entity_poly.pdbx_strand_id
1 'polypeptide(L)'
;MKTTRRTFIGGVAAAALPVAATACDGVTTAKIEPSALVALIAAYNEVTEEANRVDGLSEALWECPDRPPIAMLESAELTHSYRWHMLRHKAVMTRQGVNELFDREKCLLEIHANTVENPATFAPRFAKVEADREHYLAIFDSREARYQEWATSSGFHDLGREQDRLSGLENDLNEAIIAHPIQTLEDARIKAAHIKKVYGSSMTGQDQAIFLATLINAGEEA
;
A
#
# COMPACT_ATOMS: atom_id res chain seq x y z
N MET A 1 33.29 -35.86 5.50
CA MET A 1 34.47 -36.08 6.37
C MET A 1 34.11 -35.58 7.76
N LYS A 2 34.13 -36.48 8.78
CA LYS A 2 34.26 -36.28 10.26
C LYS A 2 33.50 -35.11 10.94
N THR A 3 32.77 -35.21 12.05
CA THR A 3 32.26 -36.27 12.96
C THR A 3 31.34 -35.56 13.97
N THR A 4 30.25 -36.20 14.39
CA THR A 4 29.33 -35.82 15.47
C THR A 4 29.94 -35.98 16.89
N ARG A 5 29.49 -35.15 17.86
CA ARG A 5 29.23 -35.41 19.32
C ARG A 5 29.71 -34.22 20.18
N ARG A 6 28.85 -33.53 20.95
CA ARG A 6 28.15 -33.89 22.22
C ARG A 6 29.09 -33.92 23.44
N THR A 7 28.64 -33.21 24.49
CA THR A 7 28.79 -33.48 25.95
C THR A 7 29.87 -32.74 26.76
N PHE A 8 29.36 -31.97 27.73
CA PHE A 8 29.70 -31.89 29.18
C PHE A 8 31.13 -31.64 29.69
N ILE A 9 31.20 -30.55 30.47
CA ILE A 9 31.70 -30.41 31.85
C ILE A 9 32.54 -31.58 32.41
N GLY A 10 33.75 -31.25 32.86
CA GLY A 10 34.47 -32.00 33.89
C GLY A 10 35.90 -31.51 34.07
N GLY A 11 36.23 -30.96 35.23
CA GLY A 11 37.62 -30.65 35.57
C GLY A 11 37.82 -29.66 36.70
N VAL A 12 37.40 -30.04 37.91
CA VAL A 12 37.76 -29.34 39.15
C VAL A 12 39.25 -29.55 39.40
N ALA A 13 40.00 -28.46 39.56
CA ALA A 13 41.25 -28.44 40.31
C ALA A 13 41.24 -27.22 41.22
N ALA A 14 40.99 -27.48 42.50
CA ALA A 14 41.11 -26.51 43.58
C ALA A 14 42.58 -26.40 44.01
N ALA A 15 43.11 -25.19 44.09
CA ALA A 15 44.07 -24.81 45.13
C ALA A 15 44.31 -23.29 45.17
N ALA A 16 44.17 -22.75 46.37
CA ALA A 16 44.76 -21.53 46.93
C ALA A 16 44.27 -20.14 46.45
N LEU A 17 43.43 -19.51 47.29
CA LEU A 17 43.38 -18.05 47.46
C LEU A 17 44.57 -17.61 48.35
N PRO A 18 45.03 -16.35 48.22
CA PRO A 18 44.46 -15.34 49.10
C PRO A 18 44.05 -14.03 48.39
N VAL A 19 42.83 -13.62 48.73
CA VAL A 19 42.32 -12.25 48.91
C VAL A 19 43.18 -11.11 48.36
N ALA A 20 42.74 -10.54 47.24
CA ALA A 20 42.81 -9.11 46.99
C ALA A 20 41.37 -8.59 46.94
N ALA A 21 41.06 -7.62 47.79
CA ALA A 21 39.78 -6.97 47.87
C ALA A 21 39.48 -6.21 46.57
N THR A 22 38.39 -6.57 45.90
CA THR A 22 37.57 -5.64 45.16
C THR A 22 36.11 -5.98 45.44
N ALA A 23 35.48 -5.16 46.26
CA ALA A 23 34.04 -5.03 46.25
C ALA A 23 33.65 -4.49 44.87
N CYS A 24 33.34 -5.37 43.93
CA CYS A 24 32.42 -5.04 42.86
C CYS A 24 31.05 -5.44 43.40
N ASP A 25 30.36 -4.44 43.97
CA ASP A 25 28.93 -4.51 44.19
C ASP A 25 28.27 -5.14 42.96
N GLY A 26 27.39 -6.10 43.23
CA GLY A 26 26.64 -6.77 42.19
C GLY A 26 26.04 -5.72 41.26
N VAL A 27 26.49 -5.73 40.00
CA VAL A 27 25.73 -5.16 38.91
C VAL A 27 24.46 -6.00 38.87
N THR A 28 23.46 -5.56 39.65
CA THR A 28 22.07 -5.89 39.39
C THR A 28 21.90 -5.62 37.91
N THR A 29 21.64 -6.69 37.15
CA THR A 29 21.22 -6.59 35.76
C THR A 29 19.97 -5.72 35.78
N ALA A 30 20.17 -4.40 35.60
CA ALA A 30 19.08 -3.49 35.38
C ALA A 30 18.28 -4.09 34.23
N LYS A 31 16.99 -4.32 34.45
CA LYS A 31 16.07 -4.51 33.33
C LYS A 31 16.17 -3.21 32.55
N ILE A 32 17.02 -3.21 31.53
CA ILE A 32 17.15 -2.09 30.62
C ILE A 32 15.82 -2.11 29.88
N GLU A 33 14.90 -1.23 30.27
CA GLU A 33 13.73 -0.97 29.45
C GLU A 33 14.24 -0.59 28.06
N PRO A 34 13.67 -1.16 26.98
CA PRO A 34 14.07 -0.78 25.63
C PRO A 34 13.95 0.74 25.51
N SER A 35 14.98 1.38 24.92
CA SER A 35 14.94 2.83 24.71
C SER A 35 13.67 3.19 23.93
N ALA A 36 13.14 4.40 24.15
CA ALA A 36 11.92 4.84 23.48
C ALA A 36 12.02 4.70 21.94
N LEU A 37 13.21 4.88 21.36
CA LEU A 37 13.49 4.62 19.94
C LEU A 37 13.34 3.14 19.55
N VAL A 38 13.86 2.22 20.35
CA VAL A 38 13.71 0.77 20.12
C VAL A 38 12.23 0.37 20.19
N ALA A 39 11.46 0.94 21.12
CA ALA A 39 10.03 0.70 21.21
C ALA A 39 9.27 1.22 19.99
N LEU A 40 9.59 2.42 19.48
CA LEU A 40 8.99 2.97 18.27
C LEU A 40 9.29 2.09 17.03
N ILE A 41 10.53 1.64 16.88
CA ILE A 41 10.92 0.76 15.76
C ILE A 41 10.26 -0.61 15.86
N ALA A 42 10.12 -1.16 17.08
CA ALA A 42 9.39 -2.41 17.28
C ALA A 42 7.92 -2.26 16.86
N ALA A 43 7.25 -1.19 17.31
CA ALA A 43 5.87 -0.90 16.91
C ALA A 43 5.72 -0.69 15.40
N TYR A 44 6.66 0.02 14.76
CA TYR A 44 6.69 0.17 13.30
C TYR A 44 6.76 -1.19 12.61
N ASN A 45 7.67 -2.07 13.05
CA ASN A 45 7.80 -3.39 12.44
C ASN A 45 6.55 -4.26 12.62
N GLU A 46 5.90 -4.20 13.79
CA GLU A 46 4.64 -4.91 14.03
C GLU A 46 3.53 -4.42 13.08
N VAL A 47 3.41 -3.10 12.89
CA VAL A 47 2.45 -2.52 11.93
C VAL A 47 2.77 -2.93 10.49
N THR A 48 4.05 -2.89 10.09
CA THR A 48 4.47 -3.34 8.75
C THR A 48 4.19 -4.83 8.53
N GLU A 49 4.43 -5.70 9.52
CA GLU A 49 4.12 -7.13 9.43
C GLU A 49 2.62 -7.37 9.27
N GLU A 50 1.80 -6.63 10.03
CA GLU A 50 0.36 -6.69 9.92
C GLU A 50 -0.14 -6.16 8.56
N ALA A 51 0.45 -5.08 8.04
CA ALA A 51 0.13 -4.54 6.71
C ALA A 51 0.44 -5.57 5.61
N ASN A 52 1.59 -6.25 5.69
CA ASN A 52 1.93 -7.33 4.76
C ASN A 52 0.95 -8.51 4.86
N ARG A 53 0.44 -8.82 6.06
CA ARG A 53 -0.57 -9.86 6.27
C ARG A 53 -1.90 -9.48 5.62
N VAL A 54 -2.36 -8.23 5.80
CA VAL A 54 -3.59 -7.71 5.20
C VAL A 54 -3.49 -7.67 3.68
N ASP A 55 -2.34 -7.23 3.15
CA ASP A 55 -2.07 -7.23 1.72
C ASP A 55 -2.15 -8.64 1.13
N GLY A 56 -1.51 -9.64 1.75
CA GLY A 56 -1.60 -11.03 1.32
C GLY A 56 -3.01 -11.61 1.37
N LEU A 57 -3.86 -11.17 2.31
CA LEU A 57 -5.28 -11.54 2.34
C LEU A 57 -6.06 -10.88 1.18
N SER A 58 -5.75 -9.62 0.87
CA SER A 58 -6.35 -8.88 -0.24
C SER A 58 -5.99 -9.53 -1.59
N GLU A 59 -4.72 -9.88 -1.78
CA GLU A 59 -4.24 -10.63 -2.96
C GLU A 59 -4.95 -11.98 -3.10
N ALA A 60 -5.09 -12.73 -2.00
CA ALA A 60 -5.80 -14.02 -2.02
C ALA A 60 -7.27 -13.88 -2.42
N LEU A 61 -7.97 -12.82 -1.97
CA LEU A 61 -9.33 -12.51 -2.41
C LEU A 61 -9.35 -12.07 -3.88
N TRP A 62 -8.35 -11.31 -4.32
CA TRP A 62 -8.25 -10.83 -5.70
C TRP A 62 -8.04 -11.98 -6.70
N GLU A 63 -7.27 -13.00 -6.32
CA GLU A 63 -7.01 -14.20 -7.11
C GLU A 63 -8.10 -15.27 -6.97
N CYS A 64 -9.10 -15.05 -6.10
CA CYS A 64 -10.18 -16.00 -5.85
C CYS A 64 -10.95 -16.31 -7.15
N PRO A 65 -11.14 -17.61 -7.51
CA PRO A 65 -11.91 -17.99 -8.69
C PRO A 65 -13.37 -17.51 -8.69
N ASP A 66 -13.95 -17.34 -7.49
CA ASP A 66 -15.33 -16.91 -7.32
C ASP A 66 -15.51 -15.39 -7.46
N ARG A 67 -14.40 -14.64 -7.63
CA ARG A 67 -14.45 -13.20 -7.84
C ARG A 67 -15.14 -12.89 -9.18
N PRO A 68 -16.21 -12.08 -9.18
CA PRO A 68 -16.83 -11.64 -10.42
C PRO A 68 -15.86 -10.74 -11.20
N PRO A 69 -15.92 -10.75 -12.55
CA PRO A 69 -15.16 -9.80 -13.35
C PRO A 69 -15.43 -8.36 -12.90
N ILE A 70 -14.39 -7.53 -12.94
CA ILE A 70 -14.52 -6.09 -12.69
C ILE A 70 -15.56 -5.52 -13.64
N ALA A 71 -16.38 -4.59 -13.15
CA ALA A 71 -17.35 -3.88 -13.95
C ALA A 71 -16.67 -3.14 -15.10
N MET A 72 -16.84 -3.66 -16.31
CA MET A 72 -16.33 -3.06 -17.52
C MET A 72 -17.25 -3.36 -18.69
N LEU A 73 -17.25 -2.47 -19.68
CA LEU A 73 -17.78 -2.72 -21.01
C LEU A 73 -16.62 -2.92 -21.97
N GLU A 74 -16.56 -4.08 -22.61
CA GLU A 74 -15.53 -4.36 -23.59
C GLU A 74 -15.90 -3.76 -24.95
N SER A 75 -14.90 -3.30 -25.70
CA SER A 75 -15.11 -2.80 -27.07
C SER A 75 -15.82 -3.83 -27.95
N ALA A 76 -15.55 -5.12 -27.74
CA ALA A 76 -16.18 -6.21 -28.49
C ALA A 76 -17.70 -6.35 -28.27
N GLU A 77 -18.23 -5.81 -27.16
CA GLU A 77 -19.66 -5.86 -26.82
C GLU A 77 -20.44 -4.71 -27.46
N LEU A 78 -19.73 -3.63 -27.81
CA LEU A 78 -20.33 -2.46 -28.43
C LEU A 78 -20.65 -2.69 -29.90
N THR A 79 -21.64 -1.96 -30.44
CA THR A 79 -21.86 -1.88 -31.88
C THR A 79 -20.67 -1.18 -32.58
N HIS A 80 -20.49 -1.46 -33.87
CA HIS A 80 -19.33 -0.99 -34.64
C HIS A 80 -19.09 0.52 -34.56
N SER A 81 -20.15 1.34 -34.53
CA SER A 81 -20.04 2.81 -34.44
C SER A 81 -19.36 3.26 -33.15
N TYR A 82 -19.72 2.69 -32.00
CA TYR A 82 -19.18 3.12 -30.71
C TYR A 82 -17.76 2.62 -30.44
N ARG A 83 -17.35 1.49 -31.07
CA ARG A 83 -15.97 0.99 -30.98
C ARG A 83 -14.94 2.01 -31.46
N TRP A 84 -15.31 2.87 -32.41
CA TRP A 84 -14.46 3.95 -32.91
C TRP A 84 -14.17 5.02 -31.85
N HIS A 85 -15.00 5.17 -30.82
CA HIS A 85 -14.70 6.09 -29.71
C HIS A 85 -13.74 5.49 -28.69
N MET A 86 -13.48 4.18 -28.80
CA MET A 86 -12.55 3.42 -27.97
C MET A 86 -11.24 3.10 -28.69
N LEU A 87 -10.85 3.84 -29.74
CA LEU A 87 -9.70 3.56 -30.64
C LEU A 87 -8.39 3.09 -29.98
N ARG A 88 -8.12 3.43 -28.71
CA ARG A 88 -6.93 2.97 -27.96
C ARG A 88 -7.26 2.15 -26.71
N HIS A 89 -8.54 2.07 -26.33
CA HIS A 89 -8.99 1.44 -25.10
C HIS A 89 -9.73 0.15 -25.42
N LYS A 90 -9.37 -0.94 -24.74
CA LYS A 90 -10.04 -2.23 -24.93
C LYS A 90 -11.36 -2.34 -24.15
N ALA A 91 -11.49 -1.55 -23.08
CA ALA A 91 -12.66 -1.53 -22.21
C ALA A 91 -12.90 -0.14 -21.60
N VAL A 92 -14.12 0.11 -21.16
CA VAL A 92 -14.53 1.23 -20.30
C VAL A 92 -14.87 0.67 -18.93
N MET A 93 -14.26 1.21 -17.86
CA MET A 93 -14.36 0.65 -16.50
C MET A 93 -15.15 1.54 -15.53
N THR A 94 -15.74 2.63 -16.00
CA THR A 94 -16.50 3.56 -15.15
C THR A 94 -17.80 3.97 -15.81
N ARG A 95 -18.84 4.19 -15.01
CA ARG A 95 -20.13 4.73 -15.46
C ARG A 95 -19.96 6.06 -16.21
N GLN A 96 -19.06 6.92 -15.74
CA GLN A 96 -18.73 8.18 -16.42
C GLN A 96 -18.14 7.91 -17.80
N GLY A 97 -17.17 7.00 -17.92
CA GLY A 97 -16.60 6.64 -19.21
C GLY A 97 -17.64 6.07 -20.17
N VAL A 98 -18.67 5.37 -19.68
CA VAL A 98 -19.79 4.91 -20.52
C VAL A 98 -20.55 6.11 -21.06
N ASN A 99 -20.90 7.09 -20.22
CA ASN A 99 -21.58 8.30 -20.69
C ASN A 99 -20.76 9.08 -21.73
N GLU A 100 -19.46 9.27 -21.46
CA GLU A 100 -18.55 9.98 -22.36
C GLU A 100 -18.45 9.32 -23.74
N LEU A 101 -18.55 8.00 -23.82
CA LEU A 101 -18.59 7.25 -25.08
C LEU A 101 -19.77 7.70 -25.94
N PHE A 102 -20.96 7.80 -25.35
CA PHE A 102 -22.18 8.20 -26.06
C PHE A 102 -22.25 9.71 -26.29
N ASP A 103 -21.68 10.53 -25.39
CA ASP A 103 -21.56 11.97 -25.60
C ASP A 103 -20.69 12.28 -26.84
N ARG A 104 -19.60 11.53 -27.04
CA ARG A 104 -18.76 11.64 -28.25
C ARG A 104 -19.52 11.27 -29.52
N GLU A 105 -20.27 10.17 -29.52
CA GLU A 105 -21.11 9.82 -30.68
C GLU A 105 -22.13 10.91 -30.96
N LYS A 106 -22.83 11.38 -29.93
CA LYS A 106 -23.85 12.42 -30.06
C LYS A 106 -23.27 13.70 -30.66
N CYS A 107 -22.10 14.13 -30.19
CA CYS A 107 -21.38 15.29 -30.72
C CYS A 107 -21.05 15.12 -32.22
N LEU A 108 -20.56 13.95 -32.64
CA LEU A 108 -20.31 13.70 -34.06
C LEU A 108 -21.60 13.66 -34.89
N LEU A 109 -22.67 13.10 -34.32
CA LEU A 109 -23.97 13.06 -34.97
C LEU A 109 -24.55 14.48 -35.14
N GLU A 110 -24.36 15.37 -34.17
CA GLU A 110 -24.72 16.80 -34.24
C GLU A 110 -23.91 17.52 -35.32
N ILE A 111 -22.60 17.30 -35.38
CA ILE A 111 -21.75 17.86 -36.44
C ILE A 111 -22.27 17.41 -37.82
N HIS A 112 -22.54 16.11 -38.01
CA HIS A 112 -23.06 15.60 -39.27
C HIS A 112 -24.46 16.15 -39.61
N ALA A 113 -25.37 16.21 -38.64
CA ALA A 113 -26.72 16.73 -38.85
C ALA A 113 -26.69 18.20 -39.29
N ASN A 114 -25.76 19.00 -38.76
CA ASN A 114 -25.60 20.42 -39.12
C ASN A 114 -24.96 20.63 -40.50
N THR A 115 -24.38 19.59 -41.11
CA THR A 115 -23.74 19.68 -42.43
C THR A 115 -24.62 19.23 -43.59
N VAL A 116 -25.83 18.71 -43.32
CA VAL A 116 -26.75 18.20 -44.34
C VAL A 116 -27.98 19.10 -44.54
N GLU A 117 -28.58 19.07 -45.73
CA GLU A 117 -29.77 19.88 -46.06
C GLU A 117 -31.02 19.52 -45.25
N ASN A 118 -31.13 18.28 -44.75
CA ASN A 118 -32.30 17.84 -43.97
C ASN A 118 -31.90 17.18 -42.64
N PRO A 119 -31.65 18.00 -41.60
CA PRO A 119 -31.29 17.52 -40.25
C PRO A 119 -32.37 16.65 -39.59
N ALA A 120 -33.64 16.78 -39.97
CA ALA A 120 -34.74 16.00 -39.39
C ALA A 120 -34.60 14.49 -39.64
N THR A 121 -33.84 14.10 -40.66
CA THR A 121 -33.51 12.68 -40.95
C THR A 121 -32.62 12.03 -39.88
N PHE A 122 -32.01 12.82 -38.99
CA PHE A 122 -31.13 12.34 -37.92
C PHE A 122 -31.86 12.08 -36.60
N ALA A 123 -33.12 12.54 -36.42
CA ALA A 123 -33.87 12.35 -35.19
C ALA A 123 -33.96 10.87 -34.73
N PRO A 124 -34.20 9.88 -35.63
CA PRO A 124 -34.16 8.47 -35.23
C PRO A 124 -32.78 7.99 -34.77
N ARG A 125 -31.69 8.59 -35.28
CA ARG A 125 -30.33 8.25 -34.89
C ARG A 125 -30.01 8.79 -33.50
N PHE A 126 -30.42 10.01 -33.18
CA PHE A 126 -30.30 10.56 -31.82
C PHE A 126 -31.06 9.72 -30.80
N ALA A 127 -32.31 9.36 -31.11
CA ALA A 127 -33.09 8.48 -30.24
C ALA A 127 -32.42 7.12 -30.03
N LYS A 128 -31.80 6.56 -31.08
CA LYS A 128 -31.03 5.31 -30.97
C LYS A 128 -29.80 5.45 -30.08
N VAL A 129 -29.04 6.55 -30.15
CA VAL A 129 -27.86 6.78 -29.31
C VAL A 129 -28.24 6.81 -27.83
N GLU A 130 -29.34 7.48 -27.46
CA GLU A 130 -29.80 7.52 -26.07
C GLU A 130 -30.35 6.16 -25.61
N ALA A 131 -31.09 5.43 -26.47
CA ALA A 131 -31.56 4.08 -26.15
C ALA A 131 -30.39 3.09 -25.96
N ASP A 132 -29.37 3.16 -26.81
CA ASP A 132 -28.17 2.34 -26.68
C ASP A 132 -27.41 2.73 -25.41
N ARG A 133 -27.29 4.03 -25.07
CA ARG A 133 -26.69 4.50 -23.81
C ARG A 133 -27.35 3.84 -22.60
N GLU A 134 -28.68 3.91 -22.51
CA GLU A 134 -29.43 3.30 -21.40
C GLU A 134 -29.18 1.79 -21.33
N HIS A 135 -29.16 1.11 -22.47
CA HIS A 135 -28.88 -0.32 -22.55
C HIS A 135 -27.48 -0.68 -21.99
N TYR A 136 -26.44 0.02 -22.43
CA TYR A 136 -25.07 -0.27 -21.99
C TYR A 136 -24.80 0.17 -20.56
N LEU A 137 -25.43 1.25 -20.09
CA LEU A 137 -25.42 1.63 -18.67
C LEU A 137 -26.04 0.53 -17.81
N ALA A 138 -27.19 -0.03 -18.20
CA ALA A 138 -27.81 -1.11 -17.45
C ALA A 138 -26.92 -2.36 -17.36
N ILE A 139 -26.19 -2.70 -18.43
CA ILE A 139 -25.20 -3.78 -18.40
C ILE A 139 -24.07 -3.46 -17.42
N PHE A 140 -23.50 -2.26 -17.50
CA PHE A 140 -22.43 -1.83 -16.61
C PHE A 140 -22.88 -1.85 -15.15
N ASP A 141 -24.02 -1.26 -14.83
CA ASP A 141 -24.59 -1.20 -13.49
C ASP A 141 -24.86 -2.58 -12.90
N SER A 142 -25.34 -3.51 -13.73
CA SER A 142 -25.54 -4.91 -13.29
C SER A 142 -24.22 -5.59 -12.92
N ARG A 143 -23.13 -5.33 -13.66
CA ARG A 143 -21.79 -5.86 -13.37
C ARG A 143 -21.20 -5.20 -12.13
N GLU A 144 -21.35 -3.88 -12.03
CA GLU A 144 -20.91 -3.11 -10.87
C GLU A 144 -21.62 -3.58 -9.60
N ALA A 145 -22.94 -3.72 -9.62
CA ALA A 145 -23.70 -4.23 -8.48
C ALA A 145 -23.19 -5.61 -8.02
N ARG A 146 -22.96 -6.54 -8.97
CA ARG A 146 -22.42 -7.88 -8.66
C ARG A 146 -21.03 -7.81 -8.05
N TYR A 147 -20.16 -6.97 -8.59
CA TYR A 147 -18.81 -6.78 -8.06
C TYR A 147 -18.84 -6.17 -6.66
N GLN A 148 -19.69 -5.15 -6.44
CA GLN A 148 -19.83 -4.50 -5.14
C GLN A 148 -20.43 -5.42 -4.07
N GLU A 149 -21.41 -6.24 -4.44
CA GLU A 149 -21.98 -7.27 -3.57
C GLU A 149 -20.92 -8.30 -3.16
N TRP A 150 -20.12 -8.78 -4.11
CA TRP A 150 -18.99 -9.66 -3.81
C TRP A 150 -17.97 -8.98 -2.91
N ALA A 151 -17.51 -7.77 -3.25
CA ALA A 151 -16.48 -7.05 -2.51
C ALA A 151 -16.91 -6.71 -1.07
N THR A 152 -18.21 -6.48 -0.87
CA THR A 152 -18.80 -6.27 0.46
C THR A 152 -18.88 -7.58 1.24
N SER A 153 -19.42 -8.64 0.63
CA SER A 153 -19.64 -9.93 1.31
C SER A 153 -18.35 -10.72 1.58
N SER A 154 -17.31 -10.53 0.76
CA SER A 154 -16.00 -11.16 0.94
C SER A 154 -15.11 -10.44 1.96
N GLY A 155 -15.49 -9.23 2.38
CA GLY A 155 -14.66 -8.37 3.23
C GLY A 155 -13.52 -7.65 2.48
N PHE A 156 -13.50 -7.69 1.14
CA PHE A 156 -12.47 -7.02 0.34
C PHE A 156 -12.38 -5.52 0.63
N HIS A 157 -13.52 -4.84 0.74
CA HIS A 157 -13.56 -3.41 1.12
C HIS A 157 -13.02 -3.14 2.52
N ASP A 158 -13.18 -4.10 3.44
CA ASP A 158 -12.73 -3.96 4.82
C ASP A 158 -11.22 -4.11 4.91
N LEU A 159 -10.63 -5.04 4.15
CA LEU A 159 -9.18 -5.16 4.01
C LEU A 159 -8.56 -3.89 3.42
N GLY A 160 -9.19 -3.28 2.41
CA GLY A 160 -8.72 -2.01 1.85
C GLY A 160 -8.69 -0.88 2.88
N ARG A 161 -9.76 -0.73 3.67
CA ARG A 161 -9.80 0.29 4.74
C ARG A 161 -8.78 0.01 5.85
N GLU A 162 -8.55 -1.26 6.16
CA GLU A 162 -7.54 -1.66 7.15
C GLU A 162 -6.12 -1.38 6.63
N GLN A 163 -5.86 -1.63 5.36
CA GLN A 163 -4.58 -1.29 4.72
C GLN A 163 -4.33 0.23 4.76
N ASP A 164 -5.33 1.05 4.45
CA ASP A 164 -5.23 2.51 4.55
C ASP A 164 -4.93 2.96 5.99
N ARG A 165 -5.60 2.35 6.98
CA ARG A 165 -5.38 2.63 8.41
C ARG A 165 -3.96 2.26 8.84
N LEU A 166 -3.47 1.09 8.43
CA LEU A 166 -2.12 0.61 8.76
C LEU A 166 -1.05 1.46 8.08
N SER A 167 -1.25 1.86 6.83
CA SER A 167 -0.35 2.78 6.12
C SER A 167 -0.27 4.14 6.83
N GLY A 168 -1.40 4.66 7.33
CA GLY A 168 -1.41 5.86 8.16
C GLY A 168 -0.56 5.71 9.42
N LEU A 169 -0.73 4.63 10.18
CA LEU A 169 0.06 4.36 11.39
C LEU A 169 1.54 4.14 11.09
N GLU A 170 1.85 3.45 9.99
CA GLU A 170 3.22 3.22 9.55
C GLU A 170 3.93 4.55 9.27
N ASN A 171 3.25 5.48 8.59
CA ASN A 171 3.76 6.82 8.33
C ASN A 171 3.97 7.61 9.62
N ASP A 172 2.99 7.64 10.52
CA ASP A 172 3.09 8.35 11.82
C ASP A 172 4.27 7.83 12.66
N LEU A 173 4.43 6.50 12.73
CA LEU A 173 5.53 5.86 13.46
C LEU A 173 6.87 6.16 12.82
N ASN A 174 6.95 6.13 11.49
CA ASN A 174 8.17 6.45 10.76
C ASN A 174 8.58 7.92 10.97
N GLU A 175 7.63 8.86 10.92
CA GLU A 175 7.87 10.27 11.26
C GLU A 175 8.38 10.42 12.69
N ALA A 176 7.79 9.72 13.66
CA ALA A 176 8.23 9.74 15.05
C ALA A 176 9.66 9.18 15.23
N ILE A 177 10.00 8.11 14.51
CA ILE A 177 11.35 7.53 14.51
C ILE A 177 12.35 8.54 13.93
N ILE A 178 12.03 9.18 12.81
CA ILE A 178 12.89 10.16 12.13
C ILE A 178 13.05 11.44 12.97
N ALA A 179 12.02 11.86 13.69
CA ALA A 179 12.09 13.02 14.58
C ALA A 179 12.78 12.72 15.92
N HIS A 180 12.95 11.44 16.29
CA HIS A 180 13.50 11.06 17.59
C HIS A 180 14.92 11.64 17.82
N PRO A 181 15.17 12.34 18.95
CA PRO A 181 16.50 12.86 19.28
C PRO A 181 17.55 11.76 19.41
N ILE A 182 18.76 12.02 18.94
CA ILE A 182 19.89 11.09 19.09
C ILE A 182 20.64 11.48 20.36
N GLN A 183 20.52 10.67 21.42
CA GLN A 183 21.20 10.90 22.69
C GLN A 183 22.47 10.05 22.82
N THR A 184 22.51 8.92 22.13
CA THR A 184 23.64 7.99 22.16
C THR A 184 24.08 7.60 20.76
N LEU A 185 25.32 7.09 20.65
CA LEU A 185 25.82 6.49 19.41
C LEU A 185 24.98 5.29 18.96
N GLU A 186 24.38 4.58 19.92
CA GLU A 186 23.51 3.44 19.62
C GLU A 186 22.19 3.90 18.98
N ASP A 187 21.61 4.99 19.45
CA ASP A 187 20.42 5.59 18.82
C ASP A 187 20.72 6.01 17.37
N ALA A 188 21.90 6.60 17.12
CA ALA A 188 22.34 6.96 15.78
C ALA A 188 22.43 5.72 14.86
N ARG A 189 22.98 4.61 15.35
CA ARG A 189 23.12 3.36 14.59
C ARG A 189 21.77 2.72 14.29
N ILE A 190 20.90 2.62 15.29
CA ILE A 190 19.57 2.02 15.17
C ILE A 190 18.73 2.83 14.18
N LYS A 191 18.73 4.16 14.30
CA LYS A 191 18.01 5.06 13.41
C LYS A 191 18.54 5.00 11.98
N ALA A 192 19.85 4.98 11.78
CA ALA A 192 20.45 4.81 10.46
C ALA A 192 20.09 3.45 9.82
N ALA A 193 20.03 2.38 10.61
CA ALA A 193 19.61 1.07 10.14
C ALA A 193 18.13 1.07 9.70
N HIS A 194 17.25 1.71 10.49
CA HIS A 194 15.84 1.91 10.13
C HIS A 194 15.69 2.70 8.82
N ILE A 195 16.35 3.84 8.70
CA ILE A 195 16.29 4.67 7.49
C ILE A 195 16.77 3.89 6.26
N LYS A 196 17.88 3.14 6.40
CA LYS A 196 18.36 2.28 5.30
C LYS A 196 17.35 1.21 4.93
N LYS A 197 16.63 0.62 5.90
CA LYS A 197 15.59 -0.37 5.65
C LYS A 197 14.41 0.24 4.88
N VAL A 198 13.90 1.39 5.33
CA VAL A 198 12.68 2.02 4.78
C VAL A 198 12.95 2.75 3.46
N TYR A 199 14.02 3.52 3.38
CA TYR A 199 14.30 4.41 2.24
C TYR A 199 15.40 3.92 1.31
N GLY A 200 16.22 2.95 1.72
CA GLY A 200 17.40 2.53 0.97
C GLY A 200 18.35 3.70 0.69
N SER A 201 18.57 3.99 -0.59
CA SER A 201 19.40 5.11 -1.07
C SER A 201 18.58 6.34 -1.49
N SER A 202 17.26 6.32 -1.27
CA SER A 202 16.31 7.26 -1.91
C SER A 202 15.68 8.26 -0.93
N MET A 203 16.18 8.37 0.31
CA MET A 203 15.66 9.36 1.26
C MET A 203 15.93 10.78 0.74
N THR A 204 14.89 11.58 0.58
CA THR A 204 14.95 12.95 0.03
C THR A 204 13.96 13.87 0.73
N GLY A 205 14.06 15.18 0.48
CA GLY A 205 13.05 16.14 0.93
C GLY A 205 13.03 16.37 2.44
N GLN A 206 11.83 16.48 3.01
CA GLN A 206 11.61 16.88 4.40
C GLN A 206 12.16 15.86 5.40
N ASP A 207 11.96 14.56 5.14
CA ASP A 207 12.48 13.47 6.00
C ASP A 207 14.00 13.49 6.09
N GLN A 208 14.67 13.75 4.96
CA GLN A 208 16.12 13.90 4.92
C GLN A 208 16.57 15.12 5.73
N ALA A 209 15.87 16.26 5.61
CA ALA A 209 16.20 17.47 6.35
C ALA A 209 16.04 17.26 7.87
N ILE A 210 14.96 16.60 8.31
CA ILE A 210 14.70 16.30 9.73
C ILE A 210 15.78 15.34 10.26
N PHE A 211 16.10 14.27 9.53
CA PHE A 211 17.15 13.35 9.95
C PHE A 211 18.51 14.04 10.10
N LEU A 212 18.91 14.84 9.11
CA LEU A 212 20.16 15.60 9.15
C LEU A 212 20.18 16.59 10.32
N ALA A 213 19.08 17.28 10.60
CA ALA A 213 18.97 18.15 11.76
C ALA A 213 19.17 17.39 13.08
N THR A 214 18.60 16.19 13.22
CA THR A 214 18.83 15.37 14.44
C THR A 214 20.27 14.90 14.59
N LEU A 215 21.00 14.68 13.48
CA LEU A 215 22.42 14.33 13.51
C LEU A 215 23.29 15.54 13.89
N ILE A 216 22.99 16.71 13.33
CA ILE A 216 23.76 17.94 13.59
C ILE A 216 23.63 18.34 15.06
N ASN A 217 22.40 18.39 15.58
CA ASN A 217 22.15 18.79 16.97
C ASN A 217 22.79 17.82 17.99
N ALA A 218 22.81 16.52 17.69
CA ALA A 218 23.49 15.53 18.52
C ALA A 218 25.02 15.70 18.52
N GLY A 219 25.60 16.29 17.47
CA GLY A 219 27.02 16.58 17.36
C GLY A 219 27.45 17.89 18.05
N GLU A 220 26.52 18.79 18.33
CA GLU A 220 26.80 20.05 19.05
C GLU A 220 26.79 19.87 20.58
N GLU A 221 26.20 18.79 21.09
CA GLU A 221 26.12 18.47 22.54
C GLU A 221 27.18 17.45 23.03
N ALA A 222 28.03 16.92 22.14
CA ALA A 222 29.06 15.91 22.43
C ALA A 222 30.48 16.50 22.48
#